data_AF-M8CAB0-F1
#
_entry.id   AF-M8CAB0-F1
#
_cell.length_a   1.000
_cell.length_b   1.000
_cell.length_c   1.000
_cell.angle_alpha   90.00
_cell.angle_beta   90.00
_cell.angle_gamma   90.00
#
_symmetry.space_group_name_H-M   'P 1'
#
loop_
_entity.id
_entity.type
_entity.pdbx_description
1 polymer ?
#
loop_
_entity_poly.entity_id
_entity_poly.type
_entity_poly.pdbx_seq_one_letter_code
_entity_poly.pdbx_strand_id
1 'polypeptide(L)'
;MNTDITASVKPEYPVVDRNPAFTKVVGNFSALDYMRLSTISAVSVTVGYLSGIKPGIRGPSMVTGGLIGVLGGFMYAYQNSAGRLMGFFPNESEVARYKYKL
;
A
#
# COMPACT_ATOMS: atom_id res chain seq x y z
N MET A 1 -5.63 -7.28 -26.85
CA MET A 1 -6.04 -7.23 -25.43
C MET A 1 -6.01 -5.77 -25.03
N ASN A 2 -7.15 -5.17 -24.63
CA ASN A 2 -7.18 -3.76 -24.23
C ASN A 2 -6.62 -3.64 -22.81
N THR A 3 -5.49 -2.96 -22.65
CA THR A 3 -4.78 -2.76 -21.38
C THR A 3 -4.85 -1.32 -20.89
N ASP A 4 -5.81 -0.54 -21.41
CA ASP A 4 -5.95 0.87 -21.11
C ASP A 4 -6.49 1.08 -19.69
N ILE A 5 -5.72 1.80 -18.87
CA ILE A 5 -6.17 2.21 -17.55
C ILE A 5 -6.92 3.54 -17.68
N THR A 6 -8.25 3.43 -17.74
CA THR A 6 -9.18 4.57 -17.69
C THR A 6 -10.10 4.38 -16.50
N ALA A 7 -10.08 5.32 -15.57
CA ALA A 7 -11.04 5.35 -14.48
C ALA A 7 -12.30 6.08 -14.94
N SER A 8 -13.46 5.65 -14.43
CA SER A 8 -14.73 6.36 -14.66
C SER A 8 -14.72 7.75 -14.01
N VAL A 9 -14.03 7.89 -12.87
CA VAL A 9 -13.85 9.15 -12.15
C VAL A 9 -12.54 9.82 -12.59
N LYS A 10 -12.57 11.13 -12.78
CA LYS A 10 -11.37 11.91 -13.13
C LYS A 10 -10.48 12.12 -11.90
N PRO A 11 -9.14 12.14 -12.07
CA PRO A 11 -8.23 12.48 -10.99
C PRO A 11 -8.47 13.92 -10.52
N GLU A 12 -8.54 14.12 -9.21
CA GLU A 12 -8.76 15.43 -8.57
C GLU A 12 -7.45 16.20 -8.36
N TYR A 13 -6.32 15.48 -8.29
CA TYR A 13 -4.98 16.02 -8.09
C TYR A 13 -4.13 15.93 -9.38
N PRO A 14 -3.03 16.69 -9.50
CA PRO A 14 -2.17 16.64 -10.68
C PRO A 14 -1.66 15.23 -10.94
N VAL A 15 -1.83 14.72 -12.16
CA VAL A 15 -1.36 13.39 -12.54
C VAL A 15 0.15 13.42 -12.73
N VAL A 16 0.90 12.70 -11.89
CA VAL A 16 2.36 12.54 -12.03
C VAL A 16 2.68 11.42 -13.02
N ASP A 17 1.96 10.31 -12.93
CA ASP A 17 2.07 9.18 -13.84
C ASP A 17 0.72 8.45 -13.91
N ARG A 18 0.17 8.34 -15.12
CA ARG A 18 -1.15 7.73 -15.36
C ARG A 18 -1.13 6.21 -15.24
N ASN A 19 -0.01 5.56 -15.54
CA ASN A 19 0.13 4.11 -15.48
C ASN A 19 1.51 3.75 -14.91
N PRO A 20 1.74 4.00 -13.62
CA PRO A 20 3.04 3.79 -13.01
C PRO A 20 3.39 2.31 -12.97
N ALA A 21 4.61 1.97 -13.43
CA ALA A 21 5.14 0.63 -13.30
C ALA A 21 5.24 0.21 -11.81
N PHE A 22 5.10 -1.08 -11.53
CA PHE A 22 5.12 -1.63 -10.17
C PHE A 22 6.32 -1.14 -9.32
N THR A 23 7.52 -1.17 -9.89
CA THR A 23 8.75 -0.72 -9.20
C THR A 23 8.73 0.76 -8.86
N LYS A 24 8.10 1.59 -9.69
CA LYS A 24 7.91 3.03 -9.43
C LYS A 24 6.94 3.26 -8.27
N VAL A 25 5.84 2.49 -8.22
CA VAL A 25 4.86 2.58 -7.11
C VAL A 25 5.50 2.19 -5.79
N VAL A 26 6.19 1.05 -5.73
CA VAL A 26 6.86 0.57 -4.51
C VAL A 26 8.00 1.51 -4.11
N GLY A 27 8.78 2.02 -5.08
CA GLY A 27 9.83 3.02 -4.84
C GLY A 27 9.30 4.41 -4.42
N ASN A 28 7.98 4.64 -4.51
CA ASN A 28 7.32 5.87 -4.08
C ASN A 28 6.63 5.76 -2.71
N PHE A 29 6.87 4.67 -1.96
CA PHE A 29 6.34 4.55 -0.60
C PHE A 29 6.85 5.70 0.29
N SER A 30 5.91 6.40 0.90
CA SER A 30 6.19 7.43 1.91
C SER A 30 6.46 6.77 3.27
N ALA A 31 7.02 7.54 4.21
CA ALA A 31 7.17 7.09 5.59
C ALA A 31 5.83 6.63 6.20
N LEU A 32 4.73 7.29 5.82
CA LEU A 32 3.38 6.96 6.26
C LEU A 32 2.90 5.62 5.67
N ASP A 33 3.28 5.27 4.44
CA ASP A 33 2.92 3.97 3.85
C ASP A 33 3.66 2.82 4.55
N TYR A 34 4.94 3.01 4.89
CA TYR A 34 5.67 2.04 5.71
C TYR A 34 5.09 1.93 7.12
N MET A 35 4.66 3.03 7.72
CA MET A 35 3.99 3.03 9.03
C MET A 35 2.65 2.30 8.98
N ARG A 36 1.88 2.46 7.91
CA ARG A 36 0.61 1.75 7.71
C ARG A 36 0.85 0.25 7.53
N LEU A 37 1.80 -0.13 6.68
CA LEU A 37 2.18 -1.53 6.47
C LEU A 37 2.61 -2.18 7.79
N SER A 38 3.51 -1.52 8.53
CA SER A 38 4.02 -2.06 9.79
C SER A 38 2.93 -2.19 10.86
N THR A 39 2.05 -1.20 10.96
CA THR A 39 0.94 -1.20 11.92
C THR A 39 -0.08 -2.30 11.61
N ILE A 40 -0.49 -2.43 10.34
CA ILE A 40 -1.42 -3.49 9.92
C ILE A 40 -0.81 -4.88 10.18
N SER A 41 0.48 -5.04 9.86
CA SER A 41 1.20 -6.29 10.10
C SER A 41 1.28 -6.62 11.59
N ALA A 42 1.65 -5.65 12.43
CA ALA A 42 1.78 -5.81 13.87
C ALA A 42 0.44 -6.20 14.51
N VAL A 43 -0.65 -5.49 14.19
CA VAL A 43 -1.99 -5.81 14.69
C VAL A 43 -2.40 -7.23 14.26
N SER A 44 -2.13 -7.61 13.01
CA SER A 44 -2.49 -8.94 12.50
C SER A 44 -1.71 -10.07 13.18
N VAL A 45 -0.42 -9.86 13.47
CA VAL A 45 0.40 -10.78 14.27
C VAL A 45 -0.18 -10.92 15.68
N THR A 46 -0.51 -9.81 16.34
CA THR A 46 -1.09 -9.81 17.70
C THR A 46 -2.43 -10.56 17.72
N VAL A 47 -3.32 -10.27 16.77
CA VAL A 47 -4.61 -10.97 16.65
C VAL A 47 -4.41 -12.45 16.36
N GLY A 48 -3.49 -12.81 15.47
CA GLY A 48 -3.15 -14.20 15.16
C GLY A 48 -2.63 -14.95 16.40
N TYR A 49 -1.76 -14.32 17.19
CA TYR A 49 -1.26 -14.91 18.43
C TYR A 49 -2.38 -15.13 19.46
N LEU A 50 -3.16 -14.10 19.76
CA LEU A 50 -4.25 -14.17 20.76
C LEU A 50 -5.31 -15.20 20.37
N SER A 51 -5.69 -15.24 19.09
CA SER A 51 -6.67 -16.21 18.57
C SER A 51 -6.16 -17.65 18.65
N GLY A 52 -4.84 -17.85 18.62
CA GLY A 52 -4.21 -19.17 18.73
C GLY A 52 -4.02 -19.68 20.17
N ILE A 53 -4.28 -18.87 21.21
CA ILE A 53 -4.08 -19.28 22.62
C ILE A 53 -5.04 -20.40 23.01
N LYS A 54 -6.35 -20.18 22.85
CA LYS A 54 -7.39 -21.15 23.24
C LYS A 54 -7.27 -22.50 22.52
N PRO A 55 -7.02 -22.55 21.19
CA PRO A 55 -6.81 -23.82 20.48
C PRO A 55 -5.38 -24.40 20.63
N GLY A 56 -4.47 -23.76 21.38
CA GLY A 56 -3.11 -24.26 21.59
C GLY A 56 -2.16 -24.11 20.38
N ILE A 57 -2.52 -23.31 19.38
CA ILE A 57 -1.77 -23.09 18.13
C ILE A 57 -1.25 -21.66 17.97
N ARG A 58 -0.84 -21.04 19.09
CA ARG A 58 -0.35 -19.64 19.13
C ARG A 58 0.72 -19.31 18.08
N GLY A 59 1.67 -20.22 17.85
CA GLY A 59 2.76 -20.03 16.89
C GLY A 59 2.26 -20.03 15.45
N PRO A 60 1.66 -21.14 14.97
CA PRO A 60 1.10 -21.20 13.61
C PRO A 60 0.07 -20.11 13.32
N SER A 61 -0.85 -19.85 14.25
CA SER A 61 -1.88 -18.81 14.10
C SER A 61 -1.27 -17.40 14.00
N MET A 62 -0.22 -17.11 14.78
CA MET A 62 0.54 -15.86 14.67
C MET A 62 1.24 -15.72 13.32
N VAL A 63 1.85 -16.79 12.79
CA VAL A 63 2.50 -16.78 11.47
C VAL A 63 1.49 -16.49 10.37
N THR A 64 0.34 -17.17 10.38
CA THR A 64 -0.73 -16.91 9.42
C THR A 64 -1.27 -15.49 9.54
N GLY A 65 -1.49 -14.99 10.75
CA GLY A 65 -1.88 -13.59 10.99
C GLY A 65 -0.85 -12.60 10.44
N GLY A 66 0.44 -12.87 10.63
CA GLY A 66 1.51 -12.05 10.05
C GLY A 66 1.52 -12.06 8.53
N LEU A 67 1.35 -13.21 7.88
CA LEU A 67 1.28 -13.31 6.41
C LEU A 67 0.10 -12.50 5.85
N ILE A 68 -1.07 -12.60 6.47
CA ILE A 68 -2.26 -11.83 6.09
C ILE A 68 -2.00 -10.32 6.29
N GLY A 69 -1.41 -9.94 7.42
CA GLY A 69 -1.12 -8.55 7.75
C GLY A 69 -0.11 -7.91 6.78
N VAL A 70 0.96 -8.63 6.44
CA VAL A 70 1.96 -8.14 5.49
C VAL A 70 1.34 -8.01 4.10
N LEU A 71 0.56 -9.00 3.65
CA LEU A 71 -0.11 -8.94 2.34
C LEU A 71 -1.09 -7.78 2.27
N GLY A 72 -1.99 -7.66 3.24
CA GLY A 72 -2.99 -6.57 3.30
C GLY A 72 -2.34 -5.20 3.48
N GLY A 73 -1.34 -5.11 4.35
CA GLY A 73 -0.57 -3.89 4.59
C GLY A 73 0.19 -3.42 3.35
N PHE A 74 0.82 -4.34 2.62
CA PHE A 74 1.48 -4.04 1.35
C PHE A 74 0.48 -3.57 0.29
N MET A 75 -0.64 -4.27 0.12
CA MET A 75 -1.67 -3.87 -0.83
C MET A 75 -2.23 -2.48 -0.51
N TYR A 76 -2.43 -2.16 0.77
CA TYR A 76 -2.89 -0.85 1.21
C TYR A 76 -1.84 0.24 0.94
N ALA A 77 -0.58 0.01 1.29
CA ALA A 77 0.52 0.92 0.98
C ALA A 77 0.67 1.16 -0.53
N TYR A 78 0.54 0.09 -1.33
CA TYR A 78 0.56 0.14 -2.78
C TYR A 78 -0.57 0.98 -3.35
N GLN A 79 -1.81 0.77 -2.90
CA GLN A 79 -2.97 1.57 -3.31
C GLN A 79 -2.78 3.06 -3.00
N ASN A 80 -2.26 3.39 -1.81
CA ASN A 80 -1.97 4.77 -1.43
C ASN A 80 -0.91 5.40 -2.33
N SER A 81 0.21 4.71 -2.55
CA SER A 81 1.29 5.22 -3.42
C SER A 81 0.85 5.37 -4.88
N ALA A 82 0.16 4.37 -5.43
CA ALA A 82 -0.35 4.41 -6.79
C ALA A 82 -1.40 5.52 -6.96
N GLY A 83 -2.32 5.67 -6.01
CA GLY A 83 -3.34 6.72 -6.04
C GLY A 83 -2.73 8.12 -6.01
N ARG A 84 -1.64 8.35 -5.25
CA ARG A 84 -0.90 9.62 -5.28
C ARG A 84 -0.23 9.87 -6.63
N LEU A 85 0.39 8.86 -7.24
CA LEU A 85 1.02 9.01 -8.57
C LEU A 85 -0.01 9.28 -9.67
N MET A 86 -1.16 8.61 -9.63
CA MET A 86 -2.22 8.74 -10.62
C MET A 86 -3.12 9.97 -10.40
N GLY A 87 -2.94 10.73 -9.32
CA GLY A 87 -3.71 11.95 -9.02
C GLY A 87 -5.09 11.70 -8.38
N PHE A 88 -5.32 10.49 -7.86
CA PHE A 88 -6.54 10.18 -7.09
C PHE A 88 -6.42 10.55 -5.61
N PHE A 89 -5.20 10.74 -5.11
CA PHE A 89 -4.92 11.16 -3.73
C PHE A 89 -4.01 12.39 -3.69
N PRO A 90 -4.01 13.16 -2.58
CA PRO A 90 -3.13 14.31 -2.39
C PRO A 90 -1.66 13.93 -2.61
N ASN A 91 -0.95 14.69 -3.46
CA ASN A 91 0.36 14.30 -3.97
C ASN A 91 1.35 15.47 -4.14
N GLU A 92 1.26 16.49 -3.30
CA GLU A 92 2.13 17.68 -3.35
C GLU A 92 3.62 17.31 -3.33
N SER A 93 4.01 16.35 -2.48
CA SER A 93 5.38 15.86 -2.38
C SER A 93 5.87 15.17 -3.65
N GLU A 94 5.00 14.41 -4.31
CA GLU A 94 5.28 13.70 -5.55
C GLU A 94 5.41 14.69 -6.69
N VAL A 95 4.48 15.63 -6.81
CA VAL A 95 4.55 16.70 -7.80
C VAL A 95 5.87 17.46 -7.64
N ALA A 96 6.24 17.85 -6.41
CA ALA A 96 7.52 18.51 -6.15
C ALA A 96 8.73 17.64 -6.55
N ARG A 97 8.72 16.34 -6.19
CA ARG A 97 9.83 15.41 -6.47
C ARG A 97 10.02 15.11 -7.96
N TYR A 98 8.92 15.01 -8.72
CA TYR A 98 8.96 14.62 -10.13
C TYR A 98 9.01 15.82 -11.09
N LYS A 99 8.65 17.04 -10.66
CA LYS A 99 8.73 18.26 -11.49
C LYS A 99 10.17 18.63 -11.90
N TYR A 100 11.18 18.25 -11.11
CA TYR A 100 12.60 18.54 -11.40
C TYR A 100 13.36 17.40 -12.09
N LYS A 101 12.66 16.32 -12.49
CA LYS A 101 13.26 15.14 -13.13
C LYS A 101 12.99 15.04 -14.65
N LEU A 102 12.56 16.13 -15.27
CA LEU A 102 12.38 16.24 -16.72
C LEU A 102 13.73 16.44 -17.43
#